data_AF-A0A953S935-F1
#
_entry.id   AF-A0A953S935-F1
#
_cell.length_a   1.000
_cell.length_b   1.000
_cell.length_c   1.000
_cell.angle_alpha   90.00
_cell.angle_beta   90.00
_cell.angle_gamma   90.00
#
_symmetry.space_group_name_H-M   'P 1'
#
loop_
_entity.id
_entity.type
_entity.pdbx_description
1 polymer ?
#
loop_
_entity_poly.entity_id
_entity_poly.type
_entity_poly.pdbx_seq_one_letter_code
_entity_poly.pdbx_strand_id
1 'polypeptide(L)' 'MAFKRNLVLSLLLGLAGGLAAYALAWGLFTTHPELGMEPASGRAIALWVAPLVFLGSLIYFAARNRDR' A
#
# COMPACT_ATOMS: atom_id res chain seq x y z
N MET A 1 11.13 -6.95 21.49
CA MET A 1 10.05 -7.71 20.81
C MET A 1 9.05 -6.81 20.07
N ALA A 2 8.55 -5.73 20.67
CA ALA A 2 7.53 -4.86 20.05
C ALA A 2 7.95 -4.19 18.73
N PHE A 3 9.20 -3.71 18.62
CA PHE A 3 9.70 -3.08 17.39
C PHE A 3 9.66 -4.01 16.17
N LYS A 4 10.20 -5.24 16.30
CA LYS A 4 10.16 -6.26 15.23
C LYS A 4 8.72 -6.56 14.81
N ARG A 5 7.79 -6.69 15.76
CA ARG A 5 6.36 -6.90 15.47
C ARG A 5 5.76 -5.73 14.69
N ASN A 6 6.01 -4.50 15.13
CA ASN A 6 5.48 -3.30 14.46
C ASN A 6 6.05 -3.14 13.04
N LEU A 7 7.34 -3.47 12.84
CA LEU A 7 7.96 -3.48 11.52
C LEU A 7 7.31 -4.52 10.59
N VAL A 8 7.08 -5.73 11.07
CA VAL A 8 6.39 -6.79 10.31
C VAL A 8 4.96 -6.39 9.97
N LEU A 9 4.21 -5.85 10.94
CA LEU A 9 2.84 -5.37 10.68
C LEU A 9 2.82 -4.23 9.65
N SER A 10 3.78 -3.30 9.72
CA SER A 10 3.90 -2.22 8.75
C SER A 10 4.15 -2.76 7.35
N LEU A 11 5.05 -3.76 7.23
CA LEU A 11 5.35 -4.41 5.96
C LEU A 11 4.11 -5.11 5.37
N LEU A 12 3.38 -5.86 6.21
CA LEU A 12 2.15 -6.53 5.80
C LEU A 12 1.08 -5.52 5.35
N LEU A 13 0.94 -4.40 6.07
CA LEU A 13 0.03 -3.32 5.70
C LEU A 13 0.43 -2.68 4.36
N GLY A 14 1.73 -2.43 4.15
CA GLY A 14 2.25 -1.91 2.89
C GLY A 14 1.94 -2.84 1.71
N LEU A 15 2.21 -4.13 1.85
CA LEU A 15 1.92 -5.13 0.83
C LEU A 15 0.41 -5.27 0.56
N ALA A 16 -0.41 -5.32 1.61
CA ALA A 16 -1.86 -5.39 1.47
C ALA A 16 -2.44 -4.13 0.79
N GLY A 17 -1.95 -2.94 1.17
CA GLY A 17 -2.34 -1.68 0.57
C GLY A 17 -1.95 -1.59 -0.90
N GLY A 18 -0.72 -2.00 -1.25
CA GLY A 18 -0.26 -2.06 -2.64
C GLY A 18 -1.08 -3.03 -3.49
N LEU A 19 -1.37 -4.23 -2.96
CA LEU A 19 -2.18 -5.23 -3.67
C LEU A 19 -3.62 -4.75 -3.87
N ALA A 20 -4.22 -4.12 -2.86
CA ALA A 20 -5.56 -3.54 -2.97
C ALA A 20 -5.60 -2.43 -4.03
N ALA A 21 -4.61 -1.53 -4.01
CA ALA A 21 -4.51 -0.46 -5.01
C ALA A 21 -4.31 -1.01 -6.43
N TYR A 22 -3.50 -2.06 -6.59
CA TYR A 22 -3.36 -2.75 -7.87
C TYR A 22 -4.70 -3.30 -8.37
N ALA A 23 -5.41 -4.04 -7.53
CA ALA A 23 -6.67 -4.67 -7.90
C ALA A 23 -7.74 -3.63 -8.30
N LEU A 24 -7.80 -2.53 -7.56
CA LEU A 24 -8.70 -1.41 -7.87
C LEU A 24 -8.32 -0.71 -9.18
N ALA A 25 -7.04 -0.41 -9.39
CA ALA A 25 -6.56 0.21 -10.62
C ALA A 25 -6.79 -0.69 -11.84
N TRP A 26 -6.51 -1.99 -11.71
CA TRP A 26 -6.77 -2.98 -12.76
C TRP A 26 -8.26 -3.05 -13.08
N GLY A 27 -9.13 -3.10 -12.06
CA GLY A 27 -10.58 -3.07 -12.23
C GLY A 27 -11.05 -1.79 -12.94
N LEU A 28 -10.49 -0.64 -12.57
CA LEU A 28 -10.80 0.64 -13.21
C LEU A 28 -10.43 0.62 -14.70
N PHE A 29 -9.20 0.25 -15.03
CA PHE A 29 -8.69 0.28 -16.41
C PHE A 29 -9.32 -0.79 -17.31
N THR A 30 -9.75 -1.91 -16.74
CA THR A 30 -10.48 -2.95 -17.49
C THR A 30 -11.93 -2.58 -17.78
N THR A 31 -12.58 -1.85 -16.86
CA THR A 31 -13.99 -1.46 -17.03
C THR A 31 -14.16 -0.15 -17.79
N HIS A 32 -13.13 0.70 -17.83
CA HIS A 32 -13.14 2.02 -18.46
C HIS A 32 -12.08 2.10 -19.58
N PRO A 33 -12.29 1.43 -20.73
CA PRO A 33 -11.34 1.46 -21.85
C PRO A 33 -11.15 2.87 -22.43
N GLU A 34 -12.09 3.79 -22.21
CA GLU A 34 -12.02 5.20 -22.60
C GLU A 34 -10.84 5.95 -21.97
N LEU A 35 -10.27 5.43 -20.88
CA LEU A 35 -9.08 6.00 -20.25
C LEU A 35 -7.81 5.79 -21.10
N GLY A 36 -7.85 4.91 -22.11
CA GLY A 36 -6.71 4.62 -22.98
C GLY A 36 -5.50 4.04 -22.26
N MET A 37 -5.69 3.56 -21.03
CA MET A 37 -4.62 3.00 -20.20
C MET A 37 -4.66 1.48 -20.19
N GLU A 38 -3.50 0.86 -20.39
CA GLU A 38 -3.38 -0.59 -20.28
C GLU A 38 -3.57 -1.03 -18.81
N PRO A 39 -4.35 -2.09 -18.51
CA PRO A 39 -4.57 -2.57 -17.13
C PRO A 39 -3.29 -2.92 -16.38
N ALA A 40 -2.23 -3.30 -17.09
CA ALA A 40 -0.91 -3.56 -16.52
C ALA A 40 -0.27 -2.30 -15.88
N SER A 41 -0.66 -1.09 -16.33
CA SER A 41 -0.20 0.19 -15.78
C SER A 41 -0.58 0.38 -14.31
N GLY A 42 -1.59 -0.34 -13.80
CA GLY A 42 -1.94 -0.36 -12.38
C GLY A 42 -0.78 -0.81 -11.47
N ARG A 43 0.22 -1.52 -12.01
CA ARG A 43 1.43 -1.90 -11.25
C ARG A 43 2.20 -0.69 -10.75
N ALA A 44 2.25 0.40 -11.51
CA ALA A 44 2.92 1.63 -11.09
C ALA A 44 2.24 2.23 -9.85
N ILE A 45 0.91 2.19 -9.80
CA ILE A 45 0.12 2.64 -8.64
C ILE A 45 0.47 1.78 -7.43
N ALA A 46 0.47 0.45 -7.59
CA ALA A 46 0.81 -0.48 -6.51
C ALA A 46 2.21 -0.26 -5.94
N LEU A 47 3.20 -0.02 -6.82
CA LEU A 47 4.60 0.23 -6.46
C LEU A 47 4.77 1.51 -5.65
N TRP A 48 3.92 2.52 -5.85
CA TRP A 48 3.95 3.75 -5.06
C TRP A 48 3.11 3.67 -3.78
N VAL A 49 1.96 2.99 -3.83
CA VAL A 49 1.08 2.86 -2.65
C VAL A 49 1.72 2.01 -1.56
N ALA A 50 2.38 0.90 -1.91
CA ALA A 50 3.00 0.02 -0.92
C ALA A 50 4.01 0.72 0.01
N PRO A 51 5.03 1.45 -0.49
CA PRO A 51 5.97 2.15 0.37
C PRO A 51 5.32 3.31 1.15
N LEU A 52 4.32 4.00 0.58
CA LEU A 52 3.61 5.07 1.29
C LEU A 52 2.82 4.53 2.49
N VAL A 53 2.08 3.44 2.31
CA VAL A 53 1.34 2.78 3.39
C VAL A 53 2.30 2.20 4.43
N PHE A 54 3.40 1.58 3.99
CA PHE A 54 4.45 1.10 4.87
C PHE A 54 5.02 2.22 5.75
N LEU A 55 5.45 3.34 5.16
CA LEU A 55 6.00 4.48 5.89
C LEU A 55 4.97 5.13 6.82
N GLY A 56 3.73 5.32 6.36
CA GLY A 56 2.65 5.85 7.18
C GLY A 56 2.36 4.98 8.40
N SER A 57 2.31 3.66 8.22
CA SER A 57 2.10 2.72 9.33
C SER A 57 3.29 2.67 10.30
N LEU A 58 4.53 2.79 9.82
CA LEU A 58 5.72 2.93 10.68
C LEU A 58 5.64 4.18 11.55
N ILE A 59 5.31 5.33 10.97
CA ILE A 59 5.16 6.60 11.69
C ILE A 59 4.08 6.45 12.75
N TYR A 60 2.92 5.88 12.41
CA TYR A 60 1.84 5.63 13.35
C TYR A 60 2.28 4.76 14.54
N PHE A 61 2.94 3.63 14.30
CA PHE A 61 3.40 2.77 15.37
C PHE A 61 4.53 3.38 16.21
N ALA A 62 5.38 4.21 15.61
CA ALA A 62 6.42 4.94 16.34
C ALA A 62 5.82 6.01 17.26
N ALA A 63 4.86 6.79 16.77
CA ALA A 63 4.15 7.79 17.56
C ALA A 63 3.38 7.13 18.72
N ARG A 64 2.61 6.07 18.44
CA ARG A 64 1.84 5.33 19.44
C ARG A 64 2.69 4.71 20.55
N ASN A 65 3.90 4.26 20.24
CA ASN A 65 4.82 3.73 21.25
C ASN A 65 5.49 4.82 22.09
N ARG A 66 5.49 6.08 21.64
CA ARG A 66 6.03 7.22 22.39
C ARG A 66 5.07 7.71 23.47
N ASP A 67 3.77 7.53 23.25
CA ASP A 67 2.70 7.91 24.17
C ASP A 67 2.43 6.86 25.28
N ARG A 68 3.17 5.74 25.28
CA ARG A 68 3.04 4.64 26.24
C ARG A 68 4.32 4.47 27.05
#